data_AF-R8ALL5-F1
#
_entry.id   AF-R8ALL5-F1
#
_cell.length_a   1.000
_cell.length_b   1.000
_cell.length_c   1.000
_cell.angle_alpha   90.00
_cell.angle_beta   90.00
_cell.angle_gamma   90.00
#
_symmetry.space_group_name_H-M   'P 1'
#
loop_
_entity.id
_entity.type
_entity.pdbx_description
1 polymer ?
#
loop_
_entity_poly.entity_id
_entity_poly.type
_entity_poly.pdbx_seq_one_letter_code
_entity_poly.pdbx_strand_id
1 'polypeptide(L)'
;MNKMLKFVLPLALFSALSAAPAMAAYTGTPAAAQVSVKDLANQKNDAWVTLQGKLVSQVSHDKYLFSDGSGEIQVEIDQKVWNGVNAGPNDTVKITGEYDREWGMDKNKVDVKSISLVK
;
A
#
# COMPACT_ATOMS: atom_id res chain seq x y z
N MET A 1 -9.75 68.80 52.75
CA MET A 1 -9.62 69.36 51.38
C MET A 1 -9.70 68.22 50.38
N ASN A 2 -10.69 68.29 49.48
CA ASN A 2 -10.87 67.36 48.37
C ASN A 2 -9.78 67.53 47.31
N LYS A 3 -9.50 66.46 46.57
CA LYS A 3 -9.41 66.36 45.09
C LYS A 3 -8.94 64.92 44.76
N MET A 4 -9.83 64.01 44.35
CA MET A 4 -10.17 63.65 42.95
C MET A 4 -8.95 63.16 42.12
N LEU A 5 -8.95 62.14 41.27
CA LEU A 5 -9.91 61.12 40.79
C LEU A 5 -9.25 60.35 39.61
N LYS A 6 -9.51 59.02 39.48
CA LYS A 6 -9.39 58.10 38.31
C LYS A 6 -7.99 57.63 37.81
N PHE A 7 -7.81 56.31 37.63
CA PHE A 7 -7.85 55.57 36.33
C PHE A 7 -7.37 54.10 36.55
N VAL A 8 -8.27 53.10 36.45
CA VAL A 8 -8.41 52.06 35.39
C VAL A 8 -7.51 50.81 35.53
N LEU A 9 -8.18 49.65 35.62
CA LEU A 9 -7.69 48.25 35.66
C LEU A 9 -6.98 47.82 34.36
N PRO A 10 -6.23 46.71 34.40
CA PRO A 10 -6.44 45.70 33.38
C PRO A 10 -6.84 44.32 33.94
N LEU A 11 -7.82 43.78 33.23
CA LEU A 11 -8.37 42.43 33.21
C LEU A 11 -7.27 41.39 32.90
N ALA A 12 -6.99 40.46 33.82
CA ALA A 12 -6.15 39.30 33.53
C ALA A 12 -7.04 38.15 33.00
N LEU A 13 -6.99 37.95 31.68
CA LEU A 13 -7.60 36.81 30.99
C LEU A 13 -6.75 35.56 31.29
N PHE A 14 -7.25 34.64 32.12
CA PHE A 14 -6.58 33.35 32.34
C PHE A 14 -7.01 32.39 31.23
N SER A 15 -6.19 32.28 30.19
CA SER A 15 -6.41 31.33 29.09
C SER A 15 -6.18 29.89 29.57
N ALA A 16 -7.24 29.08 29.65
CA ALA A 16 -7.13 27.65 29.89
C ALA A 16 -6.57 26.97 28.63
N LEU A 17 -5.32 26.49 28.70
CA LEU A 17 -4.73 25.67 27.65
C LEU A 17 -5.26 24.24 27.78
N SER A 18 -6.33 23.93 27.05
CA SER A 18 -6.82 22.56 26.89
C SER A 18 -5.84 21.79 26.00
N ALA A 19 -4.95 20.99 26.61
CA ALA A 19 -4.14 20.03 25.88
C ALA A 19 -5.06 18.92 25.34
N ALA A 20 -5.32 18.91 24.03
CA ALA A 20 -5.96 17.79 23.37
C ALA A 20 -4.98 16.58 23.36
N PRO A 21 -5.45 15.35 23.59
CA PRO A 21 -4.58 14.19 23.47
C PRO A 21 -4.17 14.02 22.00
N ALA A 22 -2.87 14.19 21.72
CA ALA A 22 -2.28 13.82 20.45
C ALA A 22 -2.20 12.29 20.39
N MET A 23 -3.26 11.67 19.87
CA MET A 23 -3.30 10.24 19.56
C MET A 23 -2.56 10.00 18.25
N ALA A 24 -1.23 10.00 18.28
CA ALA A 24 -0.43 9.47 17.18
C ALA A 24 -0.24 7.95 17.40
N ALA A 25 -1.27 7.16 17.09
CA ALA A 25 -1.14 5.72 17.02
C ALA A 25 -0.59 5.33 15.64
N TYR A 26 0.47 4.53 15.59
CA TYR A 26 0.95 3.95 14.34
C TYR A 26 -0.13 3.03 13.76
N THR A 27 -0.83 3.51 12.73
CA THR A 27 -1.86 2.73 12.01
C THR A 27 -1.24 1.91 10.87
N GLY A 28 -0.18 1.14 11.16
CA GLY A 28 0.47 0.27 10.18
C GLY A 28 1.08 0.97 8.96
N THR A 29 1.74 0.20 8.11
CA THR A 29 2.07 0.64 6.74
C THR A 29 0.77 0.67 5.94
N PRO A 30 0.46 1.75 5.19
CA PRO A 30 -0.70 1.79 4.31
C PRO A 30 -0.73 0.55 3.42
N ALA A 31 -1.89 -0.08 3.28
CA ALA A 31 -2.05 -1.21 2.36
C ALA A 31 -1.64 -0.76 0.95
N ALA A 32 -0.91 -1.63 0.22
CA ALA A 32 -0.55 -1.33 -1.16
C ALA A 32 -1.79 -0.98 -1.97
N ALA A 33 -1.71 0.05 -2.80
CA ALA A 33 -2.77 0.39 -3.73
C ALA A 33 -3.05 -0.80 -4.66
N GLN A 34 -4.34 -1.13 -4.82
CA GLN A 34 -4.74 -2.07 -5.85
C GLN A 34 -4.71 -1.36 -7.20
N VAL A 35 -3.95 -1.91 -8.14
CA VAL A 35 -3.76 -1.38 -9.49
C VAL A 35 -4.01 -2.46 -10.52
N SER A 36 -4.20 -2.09 -11.79
CA SER A 36 -4.21 -3.06 -12.89
C SER A 36 -2.79 -3.37 -13.37
N VAL A 37 -2.61 -4.51 -14.03
CA VAL A 37 -1.34 -4.86 -14.69
C VAL A 37 -0.95 -3.77 -15.70
N LYS A 38 -1.92 -3.23 -16.45
CA LYS A 38 -1.69 -2.13 -17.39
C LYS A 38 -1.17 -0.86 -16.70
N ASP A 39 -1.62 -0.57 -15.49
CA ASP A 39 -1.22 0.63 -14.75
C ASP A 39 0.20 0.55 -14.18
N LEU A 40 0.83 -0.63 -14.18
CA LEU A 40 2.22 -0.81 -13.74
C LEU A 40 3.22 0.00 -14.58
N ALA A 41 2.88 0.30 -15.84
CA ALA A 41 3.69 1.18 -16.69
C ALA A 41 3.89 2.59 -16.10
N ASN A 42 2.96 3.02 -15.24
CA ASN A 42 2.98 4.31 -14.56
C ASN A 42 3.60 4.23 -13.15
N GLN A 43 3.89 3.03 -12.66
CA GLN A 43 4.50 2.84 -11.34
C GLN A 43 6.03 3.04 -11.42
N LYS A 44 6.59 3.52 -10.31
CA LYS A 44 8.04 3.61 -10.11
C LYS A 44 8.61 2.22 -9.80
N ASN A 45 9.93 2.06 -9.99
CA ASN A 45 10.65 0.90 -9.44
C ASN A 45 10.45 0.81 -7.91
N ASP A 46 10.43 -0.40 -7.38
CA ASP A 46 10.22 -0.73 -5.96
C ASP A 46 8.86 -0.23 -5.41
N ALA A 47 7.88 0.02 -6.29
CA ALA A 47 6.53 0.37 -5.84
C ALA A 47 5.84 -0.85 -5.22
N TRP A 48 5.27 -0.67 -4.03
CA TRP A 48 4.43 -1.70 -3.42
C TRP A 48 3.05 -1.71 -4.07
N VAL A 49 2.68 -2.83 -4.70
CA VAL A 49 1.44 -2.95 -5.47
C VAL A 49 0.61 -4.15 -5.01
N THR A 50 -0.71 -4.05 -5.15
CA THR A 50 -1.62 -5.18 -5.04
C THR A 50 -2.28 -5.42 -6.39
N LEU A 51 -2.23 -6.65 -6.87
CA LEU A 51 -2.90 -7.08 -8.11
C LEU A 51 -3.92 -8.18 -7.78
N GLN A 52 -5.00 -8.23 -8.57
CA GLN A 52 -6.02 -9.27 -8.46
C GLN A 52 -6.34 -9.84 -9.84
N GLY A 53 -6.19 -11.15 -9.99
CA GLY A 53 -6.23 -11.80 -11.31
C GLY A 53 -5.97 -13.30 -11.19
N LYS A 54 -5.43 -13.92 -12.23
CA LYS A 54 -5.17 -15.36 -12.30
C LYS A 54 -3.72 -15.67 -12.64
N LEU A 55 -3.24 -16.79 -12.12
CA LEU A 55 -2.00 -17.40 -12.59
C LEU A 55 -2.31 -18.22 -13.85
N VAL A 56 -1.84 -17.74 -15.00
CA VAL A 56 -2.13 -18.30 -16.32
C VAL A 56 -1.25 -19.52 -16.59
N SER A 57 0.04 -19.43 -16.26
CA SER A 57 1.01 -20.50 -16.46
C SER A 57 2.21 -20.35 -15.53
N GLN A 58 2.91 -21.46 -15.27
CA GLN A 58 4.23 -21.45 -14.65
C GLN A 58 5.28 -21.46 -15.76
N VAL A 59 6.13 -20.43 -15.80
CA VAL A 59 7.15 -20.28 -16.86
C VAL A 59 8.52 -20.79 -16.41
N SER A 60 8.79 -20.80 -15.09
CA SER A 60 9.96 -21.42 -14.46
C SER A 60 9.66 -21.65 -12.97
N HIS A 61 10.61 -22.22 -12.22
CA HIS A 61 10.48 -22.62 -10.81
C HIS A 61 9.58 -21.69 -9.98
N ASP A 62 10.05 -20.50 -9.61
CA ASP A 62 9.25 -19.54 -8.82
C ASP A 62 8.58 -18.48 -9.70
N LYS A 63 8.52 -18.66 -11.03
CA LYS A 63 8.08 -17.63 -11.99
C LYS A 63 6.80 -18.03 -12.68
N TYR A 64 5.81 -17.15 -12.63
CA TYR A 64 4.48 -17.38 -13.19
C TYR A 64 4.06 -16.23 -14.09
N LEU A 65 3.26 -16.53 -15.11
CA LEU A 65 2.54 -15.53 -15.87
C LEU A 65 1.23 -15.21 -15.14
N PHE A 66 1.01 -13.94 -14.84
CA PHE A 66 -0.19 -13.44 -14.18
C PHE A 66 -0.98 -12.54 -15.12
N SER A 67 -2.31 -12.64 -15.11
CA SER A 67 -3.19 -11.73 -15.84
C SER A 67 -4.38 -11.28 -15.00
N ASP A 68 -4.74 -10.01 -15.11
CA ASP A 68 -5.98 -9.43 -14.58
C ASP A 68 -7.00 -9.06 -15.66
N GLY A 69 -6.73 -9.44 -16.92
CA GLY A 69 -7.53 -9.07 -18.09
C GLY A 69 -7.19 -7.71 -18.71
N SER A 70 -6.45 -6.84 -18.01
CA SER A 70 -5.92 -5.59 -18.58
C SER A 70 -4.59 -5.78 -19.30
N GLY A 71 -3.88 -6.86 -18.96
CA GLY A 71 -2.59 -7.25 -19.52
C GLY A 71 -2.06 -8.51 -18.84
N GLU A 72 -0.78 -8.81 -19.10
CA GLU A 72 -0.06 -9.91 -18.47
C GLU A 72 1.28 -9.41 -17.94
N ILE A 73 1.76 -10.02 -16.86
CA ILE A 73 3.07 -9.74 -16.27
C ILE A 73 3.66 -10.99 -15.62
N GLN A 74 4.98 -11.10 -15.62
CA GLN A 74 5.65 -12.13 -14.83
C GLN A 74 5.60 -11.78 -13.35
N VAL A 75 5.30 -12.75 -12.51
CA VAL A 75 5.35 -12.64 -11.05
C VAL A 75 6.29 -13.70 -10.49
N GLU A 76 7.07 -13.32 -9.49
CA GLU A 76 7.96 -14.23 -8.77
C GLU A 76 7.34 -14.56 -7.41
N ILE A 77 7.02 -15.84 -7.20
CA ILE A 77 6.35 -16.34 -6.00
C ILE A 77 7.21 -17.45 -5.39
N ASP A 78 8.11 -17.06 -4.49
CA ASP A 78 8.90 -18.01 -3.71
C ASP A 78 8.00 -19.04 -3.00
N GLN A 79 8.48 -20.28 -2.87
CA GLN A 79 7.77 -21.36 -2.17
C GLN A 79 7.19 -20.95 -0.79
N LYS A 80 7.91 -20.12 -0.02
CA LYS A 80 7.48 -19.65 1.31
C LYS A 80 6.26 -18.71 1.28
N VAL A 81 6.05 -18.00 0.18
CA VAL A 81 4.99 -16.98 0.03
C VAL A 81 3.61 -17.63 -0.05
N TRP A 82 3.54 -18.84 -0.59
CA TRP A 82 2.30 -19.62 -0.67
C TRP A 82 1.65 -19.83 0.69
N ASN A 83 2.42 -20.01 1.76
CA ASN A 83 1.91 -20.09 3.14
C ASN A 83 0.65 -20.98 3.31
N GLY A 84 0.63 -22.14 2.62
CA GLY A 84 -0.48 -23.09 2.63
C GLY A 84 -1.63 -22.79 1.64
N VAL A 85 -1.59 -21.67 0.92
CA VAL A 85 -2.49 -21.37 -0.20
C VAL A 85 -2.20 -22.33 -1.35
N ASN A 86 -3.25 -22.94 -1.89
CA ASN A 86 -3.21 -23.73 -3.11
C ASN A 86 -4.09 -23.03 -4.15
N ALA A 87 -3.49 -22.54 -5.24
CA ALA A 87 -4.19 -21.88 -6.32
C ALA A 87 -4.01 -22.66 -7.62
N GLY A 88 -5.13 -23.00 -8.26
CA GLY A 88 -5.19 -23.59 -9.59
C GLY A 88 -5.49 -22.56 -10.68
N PRO A 89 -5.51 -22.99 -11.95
CA PRO A 89 -5.67 -22.09 -13.13
C PRO A 89 -7.03 -21.38 -13.18
N ASN A 90 -8.04 -21.89 -12.48
CA ASN A 90 -9.37 -21.28 -12.44
C ASN A 90 -9.54 -20.29 -11.28
N ASP A 91 -8.60 -20.26 -10.34
CA ASP A 91 -8.72 -19.45 -9.14
C ASP A 91 -8.31 -18.01 -9.41
N THR A 92 -9.07 -17.08 -8.81
CA THR A 92 -8.66 -15.68 -8.74
C THR A 92 -7.82 -15.51 -7.49
N VAL A 93 -6.60 -14.98 -7.65
CA VAL A 93 -5.67 -14.69 -6.57
C VAL A 93 -5.52 -13.18 -6.41
N LYS A 94 -5.28 -12.75 -5.17
CA LYS A 94 -4.79 -11.43 -4.84
C LYS A 94 -3.34 -11.57 -4.39
N ILE A 95 -2.45 -10.89 -5.10
CA ILE A 95 -1.01 -10.85 -4.82
C ILE A 95 -0.61 -9.45 -4.42
N THR A 96 0.31 -9.35 -3.46
CA THR A 96 0.91 -8.08 -3.03
C THR A 96 2.42 -8.23 -3.05
N GLY A 97 3.13 -7.27 -3.63
CA GLY A 97 4.58 -7.35 -3.82
C GLY A 97 5.21 -6.06 -4.31
N GLU A 98 6.51 -6.13 -4.57
CA GLU A 98 7.33 -5.05 -5.12
C GLU A 98 7.30 -5.13 -6.65
N TYR A 99 6.98 -4.02 -7.32
CA TYR A 99 7.12 -3.91 -8.77
C TYR A 99 8.55 -3.53 -9.13
N ASP A 100 9.26 -4.48 -9.75
CA ASP A 100 10.62 -4.29 -10.24
C ASP A 100 10.57 -3.91 -11.72
N ARG A 101 10.92 -2.65 -11.98
CA ARG A 101 11.06 -2.10 -13.32
C ARG A 101 12.51 -2.14 -13.73
N GLU A 102 12.86 -3.13 -14.55
CA GLU A 102 14.18 -3.18 -15.19
C GLU A 102 14.21 -2.37 -16.49
N TRP A 103 15.41 -2.06 -16.99
CA TRP A 103 15.56 -1.45 -18.31
C TRP A 103 15.19 -2.48 -19.39
N GLY A 104 13.92 -2.44 -19.82
CA GLY A 104 13.31 -3.31 -20.83
C GLY A 104 11.97 -3.86 -20.36
N MET A 105 10.90 -3.61 -21.11
CA MET A 105 9.52 -3.97 -20.73
C MET A 105 9.36 -5.47 -20.42
N ASP A 106 10.09 -6.31 -21.16
CA ASP A 106 10.03 -7.77 -21.08
C ASP A 106 10.65 -8.35 -19.79
N LYS A 107 11.29 -7.49 -18.99
CA LYS A 107 11.95 -7.86 -17.72
C LYS A 107 11.21 -7.39 -16.48
N ASN A 108 10.16 -6.57 -16.66
CA ASN A 108 9.37 -6.09 -15.55
C ASN A 108 8.68 -7.26 -14.85
N LYS A 109 8.70 -7.24 -13.52
CA LYS A 109 8.13 -8.32 -12.70
C LYS A 109 7.54 -7.79 -11.41
N VAL A 110 6.74 -8.62 -10.74
CA VAL A 110 6.33 -8.38 -9.35
C VAL A 110 6.91 -9.45 -8.45
N ASP A 111 7.72 -9.04 -7.49
CA ASP A 111 8.28 -9.90 -6.46
C ASP A 111 7.25 -10.04 -5.33
N VAL A 112 6.51 -11.15 -5.34
CA VAL A 112 5.33 -11.35 -4.50
C VAL A 112 5.75 -11.64 -3.06
N LYS A 113 5.17 -10.89 -2.11
CA LYS A 113 5.39 -11.10 -0.67
C LYS A 113 4.19 -11.73 0.03
N SER A 114 3.01 -11.67 -0.59
CA SER A 114 1.79 -12.30 -0.07
C SER A 114 0.88 -12.73 -1.21
N ILE A 115 0.27 -13.91 -1.08
CA ILE A 115 -0.76 -14.43 -1.96
C ILE A 115 -1.97 -14.90 -1.16
N SER A 116 -3.17 -14.71 -1.72
CA SER A 116 -4.42 -15.21 -1.15
C SER A 116 -5.43 -15.51 -2.25
N LEU A 117 -6.31 -16.48 -2.01
CA LEU A 117 -7.47 -16.72 -2.88
C LEU A 117 -8.53 -15.63 -2.66
N VAL A 118 -9.13 -15.17 -3.75
CA VAL A 118 -10.31 -14.31 -3.73
C VAL A 118 -11.54 -15.21 -3.75
N LYS A 119 -12.42 -15.05 -2.76
CA LYS A 119 -13.69 -15.78 -2.65
C LYS A 119 -14.83 -14.99 -3.26
#